data_AF-A0A957DUS4-F1
#
_entry.id   AF-A0A957DUS4-F1
#
_cell.length_a   1.000
_cell.length_b   1.000
_cell.length_c   1.000
_cell.angle_alpha   90.00
_cell.angle_beta   90.00
_cell.angle_gamma   90.00
#
_symmetry.space_group_name_H-M   'P 1'
#
loop_
_entity.id
_entity.type
_entity.pdbx_description
1 polymer ?
#
loop_
_entity_poly.entity_id
_entity_poly.type
_entity_poly.pdbx_seq_one_letter_code
_entity_poly.pdbx_strand_id
1 'polypeptide(L)'
;MNERFEELKQQLRQWNGRRRLRDGLLWLPRGLLLGLLLGVVVATVARFRPLLTNQEVGLMSGGLGLLGLLGAIIWLISQRRDLLQQARFADRQFLLKERTSTAVEIQTHQLDITPAFADLQLTDTLTAVRRVDTQAMLPFKVNRQDWLVILLALVLLGTAVLLPNTQEAALLKSRAIQESIDAQVEALEALEEEIIQNPELTDEQEEELLEPIQSALEGLQEGSLSQE
;
A
#
# COMPACT_ATOMS: atom_id res chain seq x y z
N MET A 1 17.36 23.18 32.42
CA MET A 1 16.79 21.85 32.09
C MET A 1 17.84 20.81 32.52
N ASN A 2 17.47 19.81 33.33
CA ASN A 2 18.41 18.94 34.03
C ASN A 2 19.12 18.00 33.02
N GLU A 3 20.45 18.06 32.87
CA GLU A 3 21.21 17.26 31.88
C GLU A 3 20.94 15.75 32.00
N ARG A 4 20.78 15.27 33.24
CA ARG A 4 20.41 13.88 33.56
C ARG A 4 19.07 13.45 32.99
N PHE A 5 18.10 14.37 32.90
CA PHE A 5 16.81 14.05 32.30
C PHE A 5 16.89 13.98 30.77
N GLU A 6 17.78 14.76 30.15
CA GLU A 6 18.08 14.59 28.72
C GLU A 6 18.72 13.23 28.44
N GLU A 7 19.63 12.75 29.30
CA GLU A 7 20.20 11.40 29.20
C GLU A 7 19.09 10.33 29.21
N LEU A 8 18.14 10.42 30.16
CA LEU A 8 17.00 9.51 30.22
C LEU A 8 16.15 9.58 28.94
N LYS A 9 15.83 10.79 28.45
CA LYS A 9 15.06 10.97 27.21
C LYS A 9 15.77 10.38 25.99
N GLN A 10 17.08 10.55 25.89
CA GLN A 10 17.87 9.97 24.80
C GLN A 10 17.82 8.44 24.86
N GLN A 11 17.96 7.85 26.04
CA GLN A 11 17.87 6.40 26.20
C GLN A 11 16.49 5.85 25.82
N LEU A 12 15.41 6.49 26.28
CA LEU A 12 14.04 6.11 25.92
C LEU A 12 13.82 6.20 24.39
N ARG A 13 14.35 7.24 23.73
CA ARG A 13 14.30 7.39 22.27
C ARG A 13 15.06 6.27 21.55
N GLN A 14 16.26 5.90 22.04
CA GLN A 14 17.03 4.80 21.46
C GLN A 14 16.28 3.46 21.57
N TRP A 15 15.69 3.18 22.73
CA TRP A 15 14.87 1.97 22.93
C TRP A 15 13.62 1.97 22.06
N ASN A 16 12.95 3.13 21.91
CA ASN A 16 11.82 3.26 21.01
C ASN A 16 12.23 3.06 19.55
N GLY A 17 13.38 3.58 19.12
CA GLY A 17 13.93 3.34 17.79
C GLY A 17 14.18 1.86 17.51
N ARG A 18 14.85 1.16 18.45
CA ARG A 18 15.09 -0.28 18.35
C ARG A 18 13.78 -1.08 18.32
N ARG A 19 12.81 -0.71 19.16
CA ARG A 19 11.46 -1.30 19.15
C ARG A 19 10.80 -1.12 17.79
N ARG A 20 10.81 0.09 17.21
CA ARG A 20 10.22 0.36 15.89
C ARG A 20 10.87 -0.50 14.79
N LEU A 21 12.18 -0.70 14.84
CA LEU A 21 12.87 -1.61 13.93
C LEU A 21 12.40 -3.06 14.12
N ARG A 22 12.31 -3.55 15.36
CA ARG A 22 11.80 -4.90 15.66
C ARG A 22 10.36 -5.08 15.20
N ASP A 23 9.49 -4.14 15.53
CA ASP A 23 8.07 -4.18 15.17
C ASP A 23 7.92 -4.06 13.63
N GLY A 24 8.73 -3.22 12.97
CA GLY A 24 8.78 -3.13 11.51
C GLY A 24 9.21 -4.44 10.84
N LEU A 25 10.17 -5.16 11.43
CA LEU A 25 10.61 -6.46 10.93
C LEU A 25 9.53 -7.55 10.98
N LEU A 26 8.50 -7.35 11.81
CA LEU A 26 7.34 -8.24 11.92
C LEU A 26 6.18 -7.77 11.04
N TRP A 27 5.94 -6.46 10.93
CA TRP A 27 4.78 -5.91 10.22
C TRP A 27 5.02 -5.65 8.73
N LEU A 28 6.24 -5.30 8.31
CA LEU A 28 6.54 -5.09 6.89
C LEU A 28 6.31 -6.35 6.04
N PRO A 29 6.78 -7.55 6.45
CA PRO A 29 6.50 -8.77 5.71
C PRO A 29 4.99 -9.05 5.62
N ARG A 30 4.25 -8.79 6.70
CA ARG A 30 2.79 -9.03 6.73
C ARG A 30 2.01 -8.09 5.83
N GLY A 31 2.38 -6.80 5.78
CA GLY A 31 1.81 -5.84 4.85
C GLY A 31 2.07 -6.22 3.41
N LEU A 32 3.32 -6.56 3.10
CA LEU A 32 3.70 -7.05 1.77
C LEU A 32 2.93 -8.33 1.40
N LEU A 33 2.86 -9.29 2.32
CA LEU A 33 2.15 -10.56 2.13
C LEU A 33 0.67 -10.32 1.82
N LEU A 34 0.01 -9.42 2.55
CA LEU A 34 -1.39 -9.07 2.28
C LEU A 34 -1.58 -8.53 0.85
N GLY A 35 -0.69 -7.63 0.41
CA GLY A 35 -0.69 -7.13 -0.97
C GLY A 35 -0.44 -8.21 -2.02
N LEU A 36 0.54 -9.08 -1.78
CA LEU A 36 0.87 -10.18 -2.68
C LEU A 36 -0.25 -11.22 -2.78
N LEU A 37 -0.93 -11.55 -1.66
CA LEU A 37 -2.07 -12.46 -1.68
C LEU A 37 -3.23 -11.89 -2.51
N LEU A 38 -3.50 -10.58 -2.40
CA LEU A 38 -4.47 -9.93 -3.29
C LEU A 38 -4.04 -10.01 -4.75
N GLY A 39 -2.74 -9.82 -5.04
CA GLY A 39 -2.18 -10.05 -6.37
C GLY A 39 -2.42 -11.48 -6.88
N VAL A 40 -2.22 -12.50 -6.04
CA VAL A 40 -2.48 -13.91 -6.40
C VAL A 40 -3.94 -14.12 -6.75
N VAL A 41 -4.86 -13.50 -6.01
CA VAL A 41 -6.30 -13.54 -6.33
C VAL A 41 -6.56 -12.91 -7.71
N VAL A 42 -6.02 -11.72 -7.98
CA VAL A 42 -6.14 -11.04 -9.29
C VAL A 42 -5.60 -11.92 -10.41
N ALA A 43 -4.40 -12.48 -10.25
CA ALA A 43 -3.79 -13.36 -11.23
C ALA A 43 -4.63 -14.63 -11.49
N THR A 44 -5.23 -15.19 -10.43
CA THR A 44 -6.11 -16.36 -10.55
C THR A 44 -7.37 -16.01 -11.34
N VAL A 45 -8.01 -14.88 -11.03
CA VAL A 45 -9.22 -14.42 -11.74
C VAL A 45 -8.93 -14.14 -13.22
N ALA A 46 -7.81 -13.49 -13.52
CA ALA A 46 -7.36 -13.20 -14.89
C ALA A 46 -7.10 -14.46 -15.74
N ARG A 47 -6.90 -15.62 -15.09
CA ARG A 47 -6.76 -16.90 -15.78
C ARG A 47 -8.10 -17.48 -16.25
N PHE A 48 -9.18 -17.17 -15.55
CA PHE A 48 -10.52 -17.65 -15.88
C PHE A 48 -11.36 -16.63 -16.65
N ARG A 49 -10.98 -15.35 -16.61
CA ARG A 49 -11.68 -14.26 -17.29
C ARG A 49 -10.72 -13.49 -18.20
N PRO A 50 -11.07 -13.23 -19.47
CA PRO A 50 -10.27 -12.42 -20.39
C PRO A 50 -10.39 -10.93 -20.02
N LEU A 51 -9.88 -10.55 -18.85
CA LEU A 51 -9.93 -9.16 -18.37
C LEU A 51 -8.57 -8.48 -18.45
N LEU A 52 -7.51 -9.23 -18.17
CA LEU A 52 -6.16 -8.69 -18.00
C LEU A 52 -5.13 -9.49 -18.81
N THR A 53 -4.20 -8.77 -19.43
CA THR A 53 -2.98 -9.34 -20.03
C THR A 53 -1.99 -9.78 -18.95
N ASN A 54 -0.99 -10.61 -19.30
CA ASN A 54 -0.01 -11.05 -18.31
C ASN A 54 0.82 -9.87 -17.76
N GLN A 55 1.06 -8.86 -18.60
CA GLN A 55 1.73 -7.62 -18.18
C GLN A 55 0.88 -6.83 -17.18
N GLU A 56 -0.43 -6.67 -17.46
CA GLU A 56 -1.37 -6.00 -16.56
C GLU A 56 -1.48 -6.74 -15.21
N VAL A 57 -1.55 -8.08 -15.23
CA VAL A 57 -1.53 -8.89 -14.00
C VAL A 57 -0.26 -8.65 -13.19
N GLY A 58 0.90 -8.61 -13.85
CA GLY A 58 2.18 -8.32 -13.20
C GLY A 58 2.22 -6.93 -12.56
N LEU A 59 1.77 -5.91 -13.30
CA LEU A 59 1.71 -4.53 -12.81
C LEU A 59 0.72 -4.38 -11.65
N MET A 60 -0.49 -4.93 -11.75
CA MET A 60 -1.48 -4.86 -10.67
C MET A 60 -1.03 -5.62 -9.43
N SER A 61 -0.50 -6.83 -9.59
CA SER A 61 -0.01 -7.64 -8.46
C SER A 61 1.19 -6.99 -7.78
N GLY A 62 2.13 -6.44 -8.56
CA GLY A 62 3.24 -5.65 -8.05
C GLY A 62 2.78 -4.39 -7.33
N GLY A 63 1.82 -3.67 -7.91
CA GLY A 63 1.20 -2.49 -7.31
C GLY A 63 0.50 -2.79 -5.99
N LEU A 64 -0.27 -3.88 -5.91
CA LEU A 64 -0.93 -4.33 -4.68
C LEU A 64 0.10 -4.72 -3.61
N GLY A 65 1.18 -5.40 -3.98
CA GLY A 65 2.31 -5.69 -3.08
C GLY A 65 2.93 -4.41 -2.50
N LEU A 66 3.19 -3.42 -3.35
CA LEU A 66 3.71 -2.11 -2.94
C LEU A 66 2.74 -1.35 -2.04
N LEU A 67 1.44 -1.34 -2.37
CA LEU A 67 0.41 -0.71 -1.54
C LEU A 67 0.31 -1.36 -0.15
N GLY A 68 0.37 -2.69 -0.08
CA GLY A 68 0.41 -3.42 1.19
C GLY A 68 1.64 -3.07 2.04
N LEU A 69 2.81 -2.96 1.40
CA LEU A 69 4.04 -2.51 2.06
C LEU A 69 3.94 -1.05 2.56
N LEU A 70 3.44 -0.15 1.72
CA LEU A 70 3.23 1.26 2.07
C LEU A 70 2.24 1.41 3.22
N GLY A 71 1.14 0.66 3.22
CA GLY A 71 0.19 0.62 4.31
C GLY A 71 0.84 0.22 5.64
N ALA A 72 1.69 -0.81 5.64
CA ALA A 72 2.45 -1.20 6.83
C ALA A 72 3.45 -0.13 7.29
N ILE A 73 4.13 0.56 6.37
CA ILE A 73 5.02 1.67 6.69
C ILE A 73 4.25 2.84 7.32
N ILE A 74 3.13 3.24 6.72
CA ILE A 74 2.27 4.31 7.22
C ILE A 74 1.78 3.97 8.63
N TRP A 75 1.32 2.73 8.84
CA TRP A 75 0.90 2.25 10.15
C TRP A 75 2.04 2.29 11.19
N LEU A 76 3.26 1.94 10.81
CA LEU A 76 4.43 1.98 11.69
C LEU A 76 4.86 3.42 12.04
N ILE A 77 4.66 4.37 11.13
CA ILE A 77 4.98 5.79 11.33
C ILE A 77 3.87 6.51 12.10
N SER A 78 2.61 6.12 11.92
CA SER A 78 1.46 6.71 12.62
C SER A 78 1.45 6.37 14.12
N GLN A 79 2.12 5.29 14.53
CA GLN A 79 2.26 4.85 15.91
C GLN A 79 3.23 5.71 16.76
N ARG A 80 3.04 7.03 16.74
CA ARG A 80 3.79 7.98 17.58
C ARG A 80 3.44 7.78 19.04
N ARG A 81 4.42 7.40 19.86
CA ARG A 81 4.28 7.27 21.31
C ARG A 81 4.83 8.51 22.00
N ASP A 82 4.07 9.05 22.94
CA ASP A 82 4.55 10.11 23.82
C ASP A 82 5.70 9.60 24.73
N LEU A 83 6.33 10.52 25.44
CA LEU A 83 7.47 10.17 26.30
C LEU A 83 7.07 9.23 27.44
N LEU A 84 5.86 9.41 27.99
CA LEU A 84 5.35 8.61 29.10
C LEU A 84 5.05 7.16 28.68
N GLN A 85 4.47 6.94 27.50
CA GLN A 85 4.26 5.61 26.93
C GLN A 85 5.59 4.92 26.61
N GLN A 86 6.61 5.67 26.17
CA GLN A 86 7.95 5.12 25.98
C GLN A 86 8.55 4.65 27.31
N ALA A 87 8.40 5.43 28.38
CA ALA A 87 8.83 5.07 29.72
C ALA A 87 8.09 3.84 30.26
N ARG A 88 6.74 3.83 30.20
CA ARG A 88 5.93 2.67 30.62
C ARG A 88 6.27 1.40 29.83
N PHE A 89 6.56 1.53 28.54
CA PHE A 89 7.07 0.41 27.75
C PHE A 89 8.41 -0.08 28.27
N ALA A 90 9.36 0.82 28.53
CA ALA A 90 10.66 0.48 29.07
C ALA A 90 10.57 -0.21 30.44
N ASP A 91 9.70 0.28 31.34
CA ASP A 91 9.49 -0.35 32.64
C ASP A 91 9.00 -1.79 32.53
N ARG A 92 8.05 -2.05 31.61
CA ARG A 92 7.52 -3.40 31.37
C ARG A 92 8.53 -4.30 30.66
N GLN A 93 9.22 -3.78 29.65
CA GLN A 93 10.14 -4.55 28.83
C GLN A 93 11.43 -4.91 29.55
N PHE A 94 11.96 -3.99 30.37
CA PHE A 94 13.24 -4.12 31.05
C PHE A 94 13.11 -4.31 32.57
N LEU A 95 11.89 -4.54 33.07
CA LEU A 95 11.59 -4.82 34.48
C LEU A 95 12.09 -3.72 35.43
N LEU A 96 11.97 -2.45 35.04
CA LEU A 96 12.50 -1.31 35.79
C LEU A 96 11.60 -0.86 36.96
N LYS A 97 10.48 -1.55 37.21
CA LYS A 97 9.58 -1.30 38.35
C LYS A 97 9.10 0.16 38.42
N GLU A 98 8.60 0.69 37.30
CA GLU A 98 8.03 2.04 37.16
C GLU A 98 9.02 3.20 37.36
N ARG A 99 10.31 2.92 37.55
CA ARG A 99 11.34 3.96 37.75
C ARG A 99 11.38 4.98 36.61
N THR A 100 11.23 4.53 35.37
CA THR A 100 11.29 5.44 34.21
C THR A 100 9.99 6.22 34.04
N SER A 101 8.82 5.59 34.22
CA SER A 101 7.54 6.30 34.16
C SER A 101 7.42 7.34 35.27
N THR A 102 7.79 7.00 36.50
CA THR A 102 7.75 7.93 37.64
C THR A 102 8.72 9.10 37.43
N ALA A 103 9.94 8.85 36.93
CA ALA A 103 10.88 9.93 36.62
C ALA A 103 10.35 10.90 35.55
N VAL A 104 9.63 10.40 34.54
CA VAL A 104 8.97 11.23 33.52
C VAL A 104 7.78 11.99 34.12
N GLU A 105 6.93 11.35 34.92
CA GLU A 105 5.77 11.98 35.56
C GLU A 105 6.19 13.13 36.48
N ILE A 106 7.23 12.95 37.29
CA ILE A 106 7.82 14.01 38.13
C ILE A 106 8.30 15.18 37.27
N GLN A 107 9.11 14.90 36.25
CA GLN A 107 9.75 15.96 35.45
C GLN A 107 8.78 16.69 34.51
N THR A 108 7.64 16.07 34.22
CA THR A 108 6.54 16.66 33.43
C THR A 108 5.46 17.31 34.32
N HIS A 109 5.70 17.43 35.64
CA HIS A 109 4.78 18.02 36.62
C HIS A 109 3.42 17.30 36.70
N GLN A 110 3.40 15.99 36.40
CA GLN A 110 2.24 15.13 36.65
C GLN A 110 2.25 14.53 38.07
N LEU A 111 3.41 14.58 38.74
CA LEU A 111 3.59 14.21 40.14
C LEU A 111 4.42 15.28 40.85
N ASP A 112 3.83 15.91 41.85
CA ASP A 112 4.49 16.93 42.66
C ASP A 112 5.24 16.27 43.82
N ILE A 113 6.56 16.46 43.85
CA ILE A 113 7.43 16.00 44.94
C ILE A 113 8.50 17.04 45.25
N THR A 114 9.08 16.96 46.45
CA THR A 114 10.17 17.85 46.84
C THR A 114 11.37 17.70 45.89
N PRO A 115 12.04 18.79 45.46
CA PRO A 115 13.15 18.73 44.51
C PRO A 115 14.28 17.76 44.90
N ALA A 116 14.57 17.62 46.19
CA ALA A 116 15.56 16.67 46.70
C ALA A 116 15.19 15.20 46.39
N PHE A 117 13.92 14.83 46.55
CA PHE A 117 13.45 13.49 46.21
C PHE A 117 13.38 13.26 44.70
N ALA A 118 13.05 14.30 43.92
CA ALA A 118 13.09 14.22 42.46
C ALA A 118 14.49 13.91 41.94
N ASP A 119 15.51 14.52 42.54
CA ASP A 119 16.90 14.30 42.16
C ASP A 119 17.40 12.89 42.48
N LEU A 120 17.05 12.39 43.67
CA LEU A 120 17.35 11.03 44.09
C LEU A 120 16.66 9.99 43.20
N GLN A 121 15.37 10.19 42.89
CA GLN A 121 14.61 9.32 42.00
C GLN A 121 15.24 9.26 40.61
N LEU A 122 15.60 10.42 40.02
CA LEU A 122 16.22 10.46 38.69
C LEU A 122 17.58 9.74 38.68
N THR A 123 18.34 9.87 39.77
CA THR A 123 19.65 9.22 39.93
C THR A 123 19.52 7.70 40.07
N ASP A 124 18.54 7.20 40.84
CA ASP A 124 18.22 5.76 40.92
C ASP A 124 17.77 5.22 39.54
N THR A 125 16.89 5.96 38.86
CA THR A 125 16.41 5.59 37.51
C THR A 125 17.58 5.45 36.54
N LEU A 126 18.49 6.42 36.46
CA LEU A 126 19.65 6.34 35.56
C LEU A 126 20.57 5.17 35.90
N THR A 127 20.77 4.90 37.20
CA THR A 127 21.57 3.75 37.65
C THR A 127 20.94 2.43 37.22
N ALA A 128 19.63 2.30 37.32
CA ALA A 128 18.90 1.11 36.88
C ALA A 128 18.91 0.96 35.35
N VAL A 129 18.69 2.06 34.62
CA VAL A 129 18.69 2.13 33.15
C VAL A 129 20.03 1.70 32.56
N ARG A 130 21.16 2.10 33.16
CA ARG A 130 22.52 1.73 32.70
C ARG A 130 22.82 0.24 32.82
N ARG A 131 22.09 -0.49 33.66
CA ARG A 131 22.24 -1.95 33.84
C ARG A 131 21.42 -2.78 32.85
N VAL A 132 20.60 -2.14 32.02
CA VAL A 132 19.72 -2.82 31.07
C VAL A 132 20.54 -3.39 29.91
N ASP A 133 20.51 -4.71 29.75
CA ASP A 133 20.95 -5.36 28.52
C ASP A 133 19.84 -5.30 27.46
N THR A 134 19.92 -4.28 26.62
CA THR A 134 18.95 -4.06 25.54
C THR A 134 18.94 -5.18 24.50
N GLN A 135 20.06 -5.88 24.30
CA GLN A 135 20.18 -6.90 23.26
C GLN A 135 19.48 -8.18 23.67
N ALA A 136 19.71 -8.62 24.91
CA ALA A 136 19.06 -9.79 25.47
C ALA A 136 17.55 -9.58 25.68
N MET A 137 17.16 -8.41 26.20
CA MET A 137 15.76 -8.13 26.56
C MET A 137 14.91 -7.65 25.38
N LEU A 138 15.50 -7.07 24.33
CA LEU A 138 14.79 -6.60 23.13
C LEU A 138 15.43 -7.14 21.84
N PRO A 139 15.39 -8.47 21.61
CA PRO A 139 16.00 -9.09 20.44
C PRO A 139 15.18 -8.80 19.17
N PHE A 140 15.87 -8.77 18.04
CA PHE A 140 15.21 -8.76 16.73
C PHE A 140 14.63 -10.15 16.45
N LYS A 141 13.33 -10.20 16.18
CA LYS A 141 12.64 -11.45 15.81
C LYS A 141 12.23 -11.34 14.35
N VAL A 142 12.71 -12.29 13.55
CA VAL A 142 12.29 -12.48 12.17
C VAL A 142 11.46 -13.75 12.12
N ASN A 143 10.21 -13.66 11.65
CA ASN A 143 9.43 -14.86 11.40
C ASN A 143 9.79 -15.43 10.02
N ARG A 144 10.56 -16.53 9.99
CA ARG A 144 10.95 -17.19 8.73
C ARG A 144 9.75 -17.68 7.93
N GLN A 145 8.65 -18.03 8.59
CA GLN A 145 7.43 -18.48 7.91
C GLN A 145 6.83 -17.38 7.03
N ASP A 146 6.81 -16.13 7.51
CA ASP A 146 6.29 -14.98 6.73
C ASP A 146 7.10 -14.82 5.43
N TRP A 147 8.43 -14.95 5.50
CA TRP A 147 9.32 -14.86 4.33
C TRP A 147 9.17 -16.05 3.36
N LEU A 148 8.94 -17.26 3.87
CA LEU A 148 8.67 -18.42 3.02
C LEU A 148 7.35 -18.26 2.26
N VAL A 149 6.31 -17.73 2.90
CA VAL A 149 5.02 -17.46 2.23
C VAL A 149 5.15 -16.34 1.20
N ILE A 150 5.91 -15.28 1.51
CA ILE A 150 6.23 -14.23 0.52
C ILE A 150 6.95 -14.81 -0.68
N LEU A 151 7.98 -15.64 -0.45
CA LEU A 151 8.72 -16.30 -1.53
C LEU A 151 7.78 -17.17 -2.38
N LEU A 152 6.91 -17.96 -1.74
CA LEU A 152 5.92 -18.78 -2.44
C LEU A 152 4.96 -17.93 -3.28
N ALA A 153 4.45 -16.83 -2.72
CA ALA A 153 3.56 -15.90 -3.44
C ALA A 153 4.27 -15.26 -4.64
N LEU A 154 5.54 -14.86 -4.49
CA LEU A 154 6.35 -14.33 -5.60
C LEU A 154 6.60 -15.37 -6.68
N VAL A 155 6.87 -16.62 -6.30
CA VAL A 155 7.01 -17.73 -7.27
C VAL A 155 5.69 -17.95 -8.01
N LEU A 156 4.56 -18.01 -7.30
CA LEU A 156 3.24 -18.18 -7.92
C LEU A 156 2.92 -17.04 -8.89
N LEU A 157 3.12 -15.79 -8.48
CA LEU A 157 2.91 -14.63 -9.34
C LEU A 157 3.86 -14.61 -10.54
N GLY A 158 5.14 -14.92 -10.32
CA GLY A 158 6.13 -15.03 -11.39
C GLY A 158 5.74 -16.10 -12.41
N THR A 159 5.30 -17.27 -11.94
CA THR A 159 4.78 -18.32 -12.84
C THR A 159 3.51 -17.89 -13.56
N ALA A 160 2.60 -17.17 -12.91
CA ALA A 160 1.36 -16.70 -13.53
C ALA A 160 1.62 -15.67 -14.64
N VAL A 161 2.63 -14.80 -14.48
CA VAL A 161 3.01 -13.79 -15.47
C VAL A 161 3.81 -14.40 -16.62
N LEU A 162 4.67 -15.38 -16.34
CA LEU A 162 5.53 -16.02 -17.35
C LEU A 162 4.79 -17.10 -18.17
N LEU A 163 3.80 -17.77 -17.58
CA LEU A 163 3.04 -18.80 -18.29
C LEU A 163 2.07 -18.17 -19.28
N PRO A 164 2.11 -18.58 -20.57
CA PRO A 164 1.23 -18.03 -21.59
C PRO A 164 -0.23 -18.19 -21.17
N ASN A 165 -0.97 -17.08 -21.16
CA ASN A 165 -2.40 -17.08 -20.84
C ASN A 165 -3.21 -17.36 -22.11
N THR A 166 -3.96 -18.46 -22.08
CA THR A 166 -4.82 -18.85 -23.22
C THR A 166 -5.89 -17.80 -23.51
N GLN A 167 -6.31 -17.05 -22.48
CA GLN A 167 -7.30 -15.98 -22.60
C GLN A 167 -6.72 -14.67 -23.15
N GLU A 168 -5.40 -14.48 -23.11
CA GLU A 168 -4.76 -13.24 -23.55
C GLU A 168 -4.87 -13.05 -25.05
N ALA A 169 -4.74 -14.13 -25.84
CA ALA A 169 -4.91 -14.04 -27.29
C ALA A 169 -6.36 -13.66 -27.68
N ALA A 170 -7.35 -14.22 -26.99
CA ALA A 170 -8.75 -13.89 -27.20
C ALA A 170 -9.05 -12.42 -26.79
N LEU A 171 -8.49 -11.98 -25.66
CA LEU A 171 -8.60 -10.61 -25.17
C LEU A 171 -7.98 -9.59 -26.13
N LEU A 172 -6.75 -9.82 -26.60
CA LEU A 172 -6.09 -8.93 -27.54
C LEU A 172 -6.84 -8.84 -28.86
N LYS A 173 -7.39 -9.96 -29.35
CA LYS A 173 -8.22 -9.96 -30.55
C LYS A 173 -9.50 -9.15 -30.36
N SER A 174 -10.20 -9.34 -29.25
CA SER A 174 -11.42 -8.59 -28.92
C SER A 174 -11.13 -7.09 -28.80
N ARG A 175 -10.04 -6.70 -28.10
CA ARG A 175 -9.63 -5.29 -27.98
C ARG A 175 -9.29 -4.67 -29.35
N ALA A 176 -8.58 -5.39 -30.21
CA ALA A 176 -8.26 -4.90 -31.56
C ALA A 176 -9.51 -4.72 -32.44
N ILE A 177 -10.51 -5.60 -32.30
CA ILE A 177 -11.80 -5.45 -32.99
C ILE A 177 -12.52 -4.20 -32.46
N GLN A 178 -12.59 -4.04 -31.13
CA GLN A 178 -13.24 -2.88 -30.52
C GLN A 178 -12.58 -1.57 -30.96
N GLU A 179 -11.25 -1.48 -30.91
CA GLU A 179 -10.51 -0.30 -31.38
C GLU A 179 -10.79 0.02 -32.85
N SER A 180 -10.96 -1.00 -33.70
CA SER A 180 -11.32 -0.80 -35.11
C SER A 180 -12.77 -0.35 -35.31
N ILE A 181 -13.68 -0.74 -34.41
CA ILE A 181 -15.08 -0.27 -34.42
C ILE A 181 -15.13 1.17 -33.95
N ASP A 182 -14.47 1.49 -32.83
CA ASP A 182 -14.42 2.83 -32.26
C ASP A 182 -13.82 3.84 -33.27
N ALA A 183 -12.74 3.47 -33.98
CA ALA A 183 -12.16 4.31 -35.02
C ALA A 183 -13.08 4.50 -36.24
N GLN A 184 -13.91 3.51 -36.58
CA GLN A 184 -14.90 3.65 -37.66
C GLN A 184 -16.06 4.54 -37.24
N VAL A 185 -16.51 4.43 -35.98
CA VAL A 185 -17.53 5.31 -35.41
C VAL A 185 -17.03 6.75 -35.41
N GLU A 186 -15.82 7.02 -34.91
CA GLU A 186 -15.24 8.37 -34.90
C GLU A 186 -15.09 8.95 -36.33
N ALA A 187 -14.72 8.12 -37.32
CA ALA A 187 -14.63 8.56 -38.71
C ALA A 187 -16.00 8.86 -39.34
N LEU A 188 -17.03 8.09 -39.02
CA LEU A 188 -18.40 8.31 -39.50
C LEU A 188 -19.02 9.55 -38.84
N GLU A 189 -18.81 9.75 -37.53
CA GLU A 189 -19.24 10.96 -36.82
C GLU A 189 -18.56 12.23 -37.38
N ALA A 190 -17.26 12.16 -37.68
CA ALA A 190 -16.55 13.27 -38.32
C ALA A 190 -17.08 13.56 -39.75
N LEU A 191 -17.45 12.53 -40.51
CA LEU A 191 -18.04 12.69 -41.84
C LEU A 191 -19.45 13.30 -41.76
N GLU A 192 -20.26 12.88 -40.78
CA GLU A 192 -21.57 13.48 -40.47
C GLU A 192 -21.41 14.97 -40.13
N GLU A 193 -20.44 15.33 -39.27
CA GLU A 193 -20.17 16.73 -38.94
C GLU A 193 -19.71 17.55 -40.15
N GLU A 194 -18.86 16.99 -41.03
CA GLU A 194 -18.41 17.65 -42.25
C GLU A 194 -19.57 17.91 -43.23
N ILE A 195 -20.52 16.96 -43.35
CA ILE A 195 -21.72 17.11 -44.19
C ILE A 195 -22.64 18.21 -43.65
N ILE A 196 -22.93 18.21 -42.34
CA ILE A 196 -23.81 19.21 -41.70
C ILE A 196 -23.19 20.62 -41.77
N GLN A 197 -21.87 20.73 -41.69
CA GLN A 197 -21.18 22.03 -41.73
C GLN A 197 -20.93 22.55 -43.15
N ASN A 198 -21.25 21.78 -44.19
CA ASN A 198 -20.96 22.17 -45.56
C ASN A 198 -22.05 23.10 -46.14
N PRO A 199 -21.76 24.40 -46.36
CA PRO A 199 -22.73 25.36 -46.87
C PRO A 199 -23.04 25.20 -48.37
N GLU A 200 -22.34 24.30 -49.09
CA GLU A 200 -22.54 24.06 -50.52
C GLU A 200 -23.61 22.99 -50.82
N LEU A 201 -24.03 22.22 -49.81
CA LEU A 201 -25.06 21.20 -49.95
C LEU A 201 -26.47 21.81 -49.80
N THR A 202 -27.42 21.36 -50.61
CA THR A 202 -28.84 21.63 -50.37
C THR A 202 -29.38 20.68 -49.29
N ASP A 203 -30.39 21.10 -48.54
CA ASP A 203 -31.03 20.29 -47.49
C ASP A 203 -31.36 18.84 -47.95
N GLU A 204 -31.82 18.67 -49.19
CA GLU A 204 -32.15 17.37 -49.78
C GLU A 204 -30.92 16.48 -50.05
N GLN A 205 -29.76 17.09 -50.34
CA GLN A 205 -28.48 16.39 -50.55
C GLN A 205 -27.78 16.06 -49.23
N GLU A 206 -27.94 16.92 -48.22
CA GLU A 206 -27.48 16.67 -46.86
C GLU A 206 -28.19 15.43 -46.29
N GLU A 207 -29.52 15.38 -46.40
CA GLU A 207 -30.32 14.26 -45.90
C GLU A 207 -30.02 12.93 -46.63
N GLU A 208 -29.80 12.96 -47.96
CA GLU A 208 -29.42 11.77 -48.75
C GLU A 208 -28.03 11.21 -48.35
N LEU A 209 -27.11 12.07 -47.91
CA LEU A 209 -25.76 11.66 -47.49
C LEU A 209 -25.71 11.22 -46.01
N LEU A 210 -26.58 11.79 -45.16
CA LEU A 210 -26.65 11.45 -43.73
C LEU A 210 -27.34 10.11 -43.46
N GLU A 211 -28.40 9.75 -44.21
CA GLU A 211 -29.13 8.49 -44.03
C GLU A 211 -28.22 7.24 -43.98
N PRO A 212 -27.30 6.99 -44.93
CA PRO A 212 -26.42 5.82 -44.89
C PRO A 212 -25.38 5.87 -43.75
N ILE A 213 -24.95 7.06 -43.32
CA ILE A 213 -23.97 7.22 -42.22
C ILE A 213 -24.64 6.87 -40.90
N GLN A 214 -25.84 7.41 -40.65
CA GLN A 214 -26.62 7.15 -39.44
C GLN A 214 -26.99 5.66 -39.35
N SER A 215 -27.40 5.05 -40.47
CA SER A 215 -27.67 3.60 -40.50
C SER A 215 -26.41 2.76 -40.21
N ALA A 216 -25.24 3.15 -40.71
CA ALA A 216 -23.98 2.47 -40.42
C ALA A 216 -23.56 2.62 -38.94
N LEU A 217 -23.75 3.80 -38.36
CA LEU A 217 -23.51 4.06 -36.93
C LEU A 217 -24.43 3.21 -36.03
N GLU A 218 -25.73 3.18 -36.33
CA GLU A 218 -26.68 2.32 -35.62
C GLU A 218 -26.29 0.84 -35.70
N GLY A 219 -25.91 0.37 -36.89
CA GLY A 219 -25.48 -1.03 -37.10
C GLY A 219 -24.20 -1.40 -36.32
N LEU A 220 -23.23 -0.48 -36.22
CA LEU A 220 -22.00 -0.69 -35.43
C LEU A 220 -22.29 -0.65 -33.92
N GLN A 221 -23.19 0.20 -33.47
CA GLN A 221 -23.61 0.27 -32.07
C GLN A 221 -24.40 -0.97 -31.64
N GLU A 222 -25.34 -1.46 -32.44
CA GLU A 222 -26.05 -2.72 -32.15
C GLU A 222 -25.12 -3.95 -32.23
N GLY A 223 -24.19 -3.95 -33.19
CA GLY A 223 -23.18 -5.00 -33.35
C GLY A 223 -22.20 -5.09 -32.19
N SER A 224 -21.87 -3.97 -31.54
CA SER A 224 -21.02 -3.93 -30.35
C SER A 224 -21.78 -4.35 -29.08
N LEU A 225 -23.04 -3.92 -28.91
CA LEU A 225 -23.91 -4.30 -27.78
C LEU A 225 -24.26 -5.79 -27.71
N SER A 226 -24.24 -6.49 -28.85
CA SER A 226 -24.55 -7.93 -28.93
C SER A 226 -23.35 -8.86 -28.68
N GLN A 227 -22.13 -8.31 -28.58
CA GLN A 227 -20.90 -9.07 -28.33
C GLN A 227 -20.37 -8.97 -26.88
N GLU A 228 -20.92 -8.09 -26.04
CA GLU A 228 -20.67 -8.07 -24.57
C GLU A 228 -21.49 -9.13 -23.81
#